data_AF-A0A699QFJ5-F1
#
_entry.id   AF-A0A699QFJ5-F1
#
_cell.length_a   1.000
_cell.length_b   1.000
_cell.length_c   1.000
_cell.angle_alpha   90.00
_cell.angle_beta   90.00
_cell.angle_gamma   90.00
#
_symmetry.space_group_name_H-M   'P 1'
#
loop_
_entity.id
_entity.type
_entity.pdbx_description
1 polymer ?
#
loop_
_entity_poly.entity_id
_entity_poly.type
_entity_poly.pdbx_seq_one_letter_code
_entity_poly.pdbx_strand_id
1 'polypeptide(L)'
;MDAEQAIWLCIFNYTSKPSDAPPVIIEAPKELPKVGLVNESLKRLKFHVAKFENVVKIRTTPDARTESEWWFEHTKAIFNNEIIPFLKSLKDIFNMFGRDLLNEIMEVQTVFNQMDTAVQLF
;
A
#
# COMPACT_ATOMS: atom_id res chain seq x y z
N MET A 1 15.86 -15.86 -18.51
CA MET A 1 14.87 -16.48 -17.60
C MET A 1 14.96 -15.70 -16.32
N ASP A 2 13.88 -15.01 -15.97
CA ASP A 2 13.82 -14.17 -14.77
C ASP A 2 13.81 -15.04 -13.50
N ALA A 3 14.30 -14.51 -12.37
CA ALA A 3 14.37 -15.21 -11.10
C ALA A 3 12.98 -15.69 -10.64
N GLU A 4 11.94 -14.89 -10.90
CA GLU A 4 10.56 -15.25 -10.60
C GLU A 4 10.10 -16.47 -11.44
N GLN A 5 10.42 -16.47 -12.73
CA GLN A 5 10.08 -17.58 -13.64
C GLN A 5 10.79 -18.88 -13.23
N ALA A 6 12.02 -18.79 -12.74
CA ALA A 6 12.78 -19.94 -12.26
C ALA A 6 12.20 -20.53 -10.96
N ILE A 7 11.70 -19.67 -10.06
CA ILE A 7 11.03 -20.10 -8.81
C ILE A 7 9.73 -20.84 -9.14
N TRP A 8 8.92 -20.32 -10.07
CA TRP A 8 7.70 -20.99 -10.52
C TRP A 8 7.96 -22.37 -11.14
N LEU A 9 9.02 -22.49 -11.96
CA LEU A 9 9.45 -23.77 -12.54
C LEU A 9 9.87 -24.80 -11.48
N CYS A 10 10.59 -24.36 -10.44
CA CYS A 10 10.99 -25.26 -9.35
C CYS A 10 9.79 -25.79 -8.56
N ILE A 11 8.79 -24.95 -8.31
CA ILE A 11 7.56 -25.35 -7.61
C ILE A 11 6.77 -26.37 -8.46
N PHE A 12 6.64 -26.13 -9.77
CA PHE A 12 5.93 -27.03 -10.68
C PHE A 12 6.62 -28.40 -10.84
N ASN A 13 7.95 -28.42 -10.89
CA ASN A 13 8.73 -29.66 -11.00
C ASN A 13 8.71 -30.50 -9.71
N TYR A 14 8.45 -29.90 -8.54
CA TYR A 14 8.34 -30.63 -7.28
C TYR A 14 7.03 -31.43 -7.18
N THR A 15 5.96 -30.94 -7.83
CA THR A 15 4.64 -31.59 -7.84
C THR A 15 4.51 -32.74 -8.84
N SER A 16 5.49 -32.97 -9.72
CA SER A 16 5.40 -33.95 -10.83
C SER A 16 5.95 -35.34 -10.52
N LYS A 17 6.07 -35.75 -9.24
CA LYS A 17 6.20 -37.19 -8.93
C LYS A 17 5.04 -37.92 -9.61
N PRO A 18 5.30 -38.99 -10.39
CA PRO A 18 4.27 -39.62 -11.19
C PRO A 18 3.27 -40.31 -10.27
N SER A 19 2.14 -39.66 -10.04
CA SER A 19 0.92 -40.28 -9.55
C SER A 19 0.16 -40.82 -10.76
N ASP A 20 -0.47 -41.99 -10.66
CA ASP A 20 -1.28 -42.64 -11.71
C ASP A 20 -2.57 -41.86 -12.08
N ALA A 21 -2.66 -40.59 -11.71
CA ALA A 21 -3.83 -39.74 -11.91
C ALA A 21 -3.78 -38.99 -13.27
N PRO A 22 -4.94 -38.77 -13.94
CA PRO A 22 -5.00 -38.05 -15.22
C PRO A 22 -4.40 -36.62 -15.13
N PRO A 23 -3.83 -36.08 -16.22
CA PRO A 23 -3.25 -34.75 -16.22
C PRO A 23 -4.36 -33.70 -16.10
N VAL A 24 -4.43 -33.03 -14.96
CA VAL A 24 -5.37 -31.94 -14.72
C VAL A 24 -4.74 -30.63 -15.20
N ILE A 25 -5.44 -29.97 -16.11
CA ILE A 25 -5.10 -28.65 -16.61
C ILE A 25 -5.49 -27.65 -15.52
N ILE A 26 -4.53 -27.20 -14.73
CA ILE A 26 -4.74 -26.12 -13.76
C ILE A 26 -4.88 -24.83 -14.58
N GLU A 27 -6.11 -24.32 -14.75
CA GLU A 27 -6.32 -22.99 -15.30
C GLU A 27 -5.74 -21.97 -14.32
N ALA A 28 -4.66 -21.30 -14.73
CA ALA A 28 -4.09 -20.22 -13.96
C ALA A 28 -5.16 -19.14 -13.71
N PRO A 29 -5.20 -18.51 -12.52
CA PRO A 29 -6.12 -17.43 -12.24
C PRO A 29 -6.03 -16.37 -13.33
N LYS A 30 -7.17 -16.04 -13.93
CA LYS A 30 -7.24 -15.18 -15.11
C LYS A 30 -6.86 -13.72 -14.81
N GLU A 31 -6.89 -13.32 -13.54
CA GLU A 31 -6.51 -11.98 -13.08
C GLU A 31 -5.53 -12.07 -11.91
N LEU A 32 -4.40 -11.36 -12.03
CA LEU A 32 -3.43 -11.19 -10.95
C LEU A 32 -3.89 -10.08 -10.00
N PRO A 33 -3.54 -10.16 -8.70
CA PRO A 33 -3.79 -9.09 -7.74
C PRO A 33 -3.25 -7.76 -8.25
N LYS A 34 -4.07 -6.71 -8.15
CA LYS A 34 -3.73 -5.38 -8.70
C LYS A 34 -2.80 -4.63 -7.77
N VAL A 35 -1.51 -5.01 -7.72
CA VAL A 35 -0.39 -4.32 -7.02
C VAL A 35 -0.36 -2.79 -7.26
N GLY A 36 -1.02 -2.31 -8.32
CA GLY A 36 -1.15 -0.90 -8.64
C GLY A 36 -1.88 -0.05 -7.59
N LEU A 37 -2.87 -0.57 -6.86
CA LEU A 37 -3.68 0.26 -5.95
C LEU A 37 -2.91 0.67 -4.70
N VAL A 38 -2.24 -0.28 -4.03
CA VAL A 38 -1.36 -0.01 -2.88
C VAL A 38 -0.20 0.91 -3.28
N ASN A 39 0.36 0.73 -4.47
CA ASN A 39 1.44 1.59 -4.97
C ASN A 39 0.99 3.06 -5.17
N GLU A 40 -0.19 3.28 -5.74
CA GLU A 40 -0.73 4.64 -5.90
C GLU A 40 -1.03 5.29 -4.55
N SER A 41 -1.61 4.55 -3.61
CA SER A 41 -1.82 5.05 -2.25
C SER A 41 -0.51 5.39 -1.53
N LEU A 42 0.56 4.60 -1.73
CA LEU A 42 1.89 4.91 -1.21
C LEU A 42 2.52 6.17 -1.84
N LYS A 43 2.40 6.35 -3.16
CA LYS A 43 2.88 7.57 -3.84
C LYS A 43 2.16 8.81 -3.32
N ARG A 44 0.83 8.74 -3.14
CA ARG A 44 0.04 9.84 -2.57
C ARG A 44 0.46 10.17 -1.15
N LEU A 45 0.75 9.17 -0.31
CA LEU A 45 1.25 9.38 1.05
C LEU A 45 2.59 10.14 1.04
N LYS A 46 3.57 9.67 0.25
CA LYS A 46 4.89 10.31 0.14
C LYS A 46 4.79 11.78 -0.29
N PHE A 47 3.93 12.08 -1.27
CA PHE A 47 3.72 13.44 -1.76
C PHE A 47 3.19 14.38 -0.66
N HIS A 48 2.20 13.92 0.12
CA HIS A 48 1.61 14.75 1.18
C HIS A 48 2.60 15.01 2.32
N VAL A 49 3.40 14.01 2.71
CA VAL A 49 4.44 14.17 3.74
C VAL A 49 5.48 15.20 3.31
N ALA A 50 6.01 15.10 2.09
CA ALA A 50 7.00 16.05 1.58
C ALA A 50 6.45 17.49 1.50
N LYS A 51 5.19 17.66 1.08
CA LYS A 51 4.54 18.97 1.04
C LYS A 51 4.41 19.58 2.44
N PHE A 52 4.04 18.77 3.43
CA PHE A 52 3.87 19.23 4.80
C PHE A 52 5.19 19.63 5.45
N GLU A 53 6.24 18.83 5.27
CA GLU A 53 7.58 19.16 5.76
C GLU A 53 8.04 20.54 5.28
N ASN A 54 7.82 20.84 3.99
CA ASN A 54 8.16 22.14 3.42
C ASN A 54 7.33 23.29 4.03
N VAL A 55 6.02 23.09 4.21
CA VAL A 55 5.13 24.10 4.82
C VAL A 55 5.54 24.38 6.26
N VAL A 56 5.76 23.35 7.07
CA VAL A 56 6.21 23.50 8.46
C VAL A 56 7.53 24.25 8.51
N LYS A 57 8.52 23.85 7.70
CA LYS A 57 9.84 24.49 7.68
C LYS A 57 9.79 25.98 7.36
N ILE A 58 8.98 26.38 6.37
CA ILE A 58 8.81 27.79 5.98
C ILE A 58 8.18 28.60 7.13
N ARG A 59 7.24 28.01 7.86
CA ARG A 59 6.43 28.72 8.87
C ARG A 59 7.04 28.71 10.28
N THR A 60 7.86 27.73 10.61
CA THR A 60 8.52 27.63 11.92
C THR A 60 9.91 28.28 11.96
N THR A 61 10.42 28.75 10.82
CA THR A 61 11.65 29.55 10.78
C THR A 61 11.40 30.88 11.51
N PRO A 62 12.08 31.16 12.64
CA PRO A 62 11.82 32.37 13.42
C PRO A 62 12.18 33.64 12.62
N ASP A 63 11.23 34.57 12.51
CA ASP A 63 11.54 35.97 12.18
C ASP A 63 11.95 36.68 13.47
N ALA A 64 13.14 37.28 13.47
CA ALA A 64 13.71 38.02 14.60
C ALA A 64 12.86 39.23 15.07
N ARG A 65 11.75 39.56 14.39
CA ARG A 65 11.03 40.83 14.58
C ARG A 65 9.80 40.78 15.51
N THR A 66 9.26 39.62 15.91
CA THR A 66 7.90 39.54 16.51
C THR A 66 7.78 38.70 17.79
N GLU A 67 8.87 38.57 18.54
CA GLU A 67 9.14 37.43 19.43
C GLU A 67 8.29 37.30 20.72
N SER A 68 7.65 38.34 21.26
CA SER A 68 7.12 38.26 22.64
C SER A 68 5.60 38.05 22.81
N GLU A 69 4.73 38.60 21.95
CA GLU A 69 3.27 38.47 22.09
C GLU A 69 2.55 37.95 20.83
N TRP A 70 3.11 38.20 19.64
CA TRP A 70 2.54 37.72 18.38
C TRP A 70 2.74 36.21 18.16
N TRP A 71 3.75 35.63 18.81
CA TRP A 71 4.15 34.24 18.65
C TRP A 71 3.05 33.24 19.03
N PHE A 72 2.28 33.52 20.10
CA PHE A 72 1.23 32.60 20.56
C PHE A 72 0.07 32.51 19.55
N GLU A 73 -0.47 33.65 19.12
CA GLU A 73 -1.54 33.69 18.13
C GLU A 73 -1.07 33.17 16.76
N HIS A 74 0.18 33.44 16.39
CA HIS A 74 0.79 32.90 15.17
C HIS A 74 0.88 31.37 15.20
N THR A 75 1.43 30.81 16.30
CA THR A 75 1.54 29.35 16.48
C THR A 75 0.16 28.69 16.47
N LYS A 76 -0.81 29.31 17.14
CA LYS A 76 -2.20 28.84 17.17
C LYS A 76 -2.83 28.86 15.78
N ALA A 77 -2.58 29.90 14.99
CA ALA A 77 -3.05 29.99 13.61
C ALA A 77 -2.41 28.91 12.72
N ILE A 78 -1.10 28.66 12.83
CA ILE A 78 -0.42 27.56 12.12
C ILE A 78 -1.07 26.21 12.49
N PHE A 79 -1.29 25.98 13.79
CA PHE A 79 -1.89 24.73 14.24
C PHE A 79 -3.29 24.51 13.64
N ASN A 80 -4.14 25.53 13.70
CA ASN A 80 -5.52 25.44 13.24
C ASN A 80 -5.66 25.39 11.71
N ASN A 81 -4.85 26.16 10.98
CA ASN A 81 -5.01 26.32 9.54
C ASN A 81 -4.14 25.38 8.72
N GLU A 82 -3.06 24.83 9.29
CA GLU A 82 -2.10 24.00 8.55
C GLU A 82 -2.00 22.60 9.15
N ILE A 83 -1.74 22.48 10.46
CA ILE A 83 -1.51 21.17 11.11
C ILE A 83 -2.80 20.34 11.19
N ILE A 84 -3.91 20.91 11.70
CA ILE A 84 -5.18 20.19 11.81
C ILE A 84 -5.68 19.70 10.43
N PRO A 85 -5.72 20.53 9.38
CA PRO A 85 -6.12 20.07 8.05
C PRO A 85 -5.18 19.01 7.48
N PHE A 86 -3.87 19.13 7.70
CA PHE A 86 -2.91 18.11 7.27
C PHE A 86 -3.16 16.75 7.93
N LEU A 87 -3.33 16.73 9.26
CA LEU A 87 -3.63 15.49 10.00
C LEU A 87 -4.94 14.85 9.53
N LYS A 88 -5.94 15.68 9.19
CA LYS A 88 -7.19 15.20 8.58
C LYS A 88 -6.93 14.54 7.23
N SER A 89 -6.20 15.20 6.33
CA SER A 89 -5.82 14.61 5.03
C SER A 89 -4.99 13.33 5.19
N LEU A 90 -4.08 13.30 6.16
CA LEU A 90 -3.27 12.12 6.45
C LEU A 90 -4.12 10.94 6.91
N LYS A 91 -5.09 11.18 7.81
CA LYS A 91 -6.07 10.17 8.23
C LYS A 91 -6.85 9.62 7.04
N ASP A 92 -7.30 10.48 6.13
CA ASP A 92 -8.05 10.05 4.93
C ASP A 92 -7.19 9.20 4.00
N ILE A 93 -5.90 9.54 3.84
CA ILE A 93 -4.94 8.74 3.06
C ILE A 93 -4.72 7.37 3.70
N PHE A 94 -4.52 7.28 5.02
CA PHE A 94 -4.37 5.99 5.70
C PHE A 94 -5.63 5.13 5.60
N ASN A 95 -6.81 5.72 5.69
CA ASN A 95 -8.07 5.00 5.50
C ASN A 95 -8.19 4.42 4.08
N MET A 96 -7.78 5.18 3.06
CA MET A 96 -7.74 4.72 1.68
C MET A 96 -6.71 3.60 1.50
N PHE A 97 -5.48 3.81 1.98
CA PHE A 97 -4.42 2.80 1.94
C PHE A 97 -4.84 1.48 2.60
N GLY A 98 -5.46 1.54 3.78
CA GLY A 98 -5.95 0.36 4.47
C GLY A 98 -7.05 -0.39 3.70
N ARG A 99 -7.95 0.33 3.03
CA ARG A 99 -8.97 -0.28 2.16
C ARG A 99 -8.34 -0.93 0.92
N ASP A 100 -7.42 -0.24 0.26
CA ASP A 100 -6.75 -0.75 -0.95
C ASP A 100 -5.94 -2.01 -0.62
N LEU A 101 -5.19 -1.99 0.50
CA LEU A 101 -4.44 -3.14 0.98
C LEU A 101 -5.34 -4.31 1.35
N LEU A 102 -6.46 -4.06 2.04
CA LEU A 102 -7.42 -5.12 2.37
C LEU A 102 -8.00 -5.75 1.11
N ASN A 103 -8.33 -4.95 0.10
CA ASN A 103 -8.84 -5.44 -1.18
C ASN A 103 -7.81 -6.33 -1.90
N GLU A 104 -6.55 -5.90 -1.98
CA GLU A 104 -5.48 -6.72 -2.59
C GLU A 104 -5.26 -8.04 -1.83
N ILE A 105 -5.26 -8.02 -0.48
CA ILE A 105 -5.15 -9.24 0.33
C ILE A 105 -6.32 -10.19 0.06
N MET A 106 -7.54 -9.68 -0.05
CA MET A 106 -8.72 -10.48 -0.38
C MET A 106 -8.64 -11.11 -1.78
N GLU A 107 -8.14 -10.37 -2.77
CA GLU A 107 -7.90 -10.90 -4.13
C GLU A 107 -6.90 -12.07 -4.08
N VAL A 108 -5.75 -11.89 -3.41
CA VAL A 108 -4.73 -12.95 -3.23
C VAL A 108 -5.32 -14.16 -2.52
N GLN A 109 -6.04 -13.95 -1.42
CA GLN A 109 -6.64 -15.05 -0.65
C GLN A 109 -7.67 -15.83 -1.48
N THR A 110 -8.46 -15.14 -2.30
CA THR A 110 -9.41 -15.78 -3.21
C THR A 110 -8.71 -16.69 -4.20
N VAL A 111 -7.57 -16.25 -4.77
CA VAL A 111 -6.75 -17.07 -5.66
C VAL A 111 -6.22 -18.32 -4.94
N PHE A 112 -5.70 -18.19 -3.72
CA PHE A 112 -5.22 -19.35 -2.95
C PHE A 112 -6.35 -20.34 -2.64
N ASN A 113 -7.54 -19.87 -2.27
CA ASN A 113 -8.69 -20.74 -2.01
C ASN A 113 -9.12 -21.53 -3.26
N GLN A 114 -9.04 -20.91 -4.45
CA GLN A 114 -9.30 -21.59 -5.72
C GLN A 114 -8.27 -22.69 -5.99
N MET A 115 -6.99 -22.41 -5.75
CA MET A 115 -5.92 -23.41 -5.89
C MET A 115 -6.10 -24.57 -4.90
N ASP A 116 -6.40 -24.28 -3.64
CA ASP A 116 -6.60 -25.30 -2.61
C ASP A 116 -7.80 -26.19 -2.92
N THR A 117 -8.91 -25.61 -3.38
CA THR A 117 -10.08 -26.37 -3.84
C THR A 117 -9.73 -27.28 -5.01
N ALA A 118 -8.93 -26.79 -5.96
CA ALA A 118 -8.48 -27.61 -7.08
C ALA A 118 -7.59 -28.78 -6.60
N VAL A 119 -6.70 -28.55 -5.61
CA VAL A 119 -5.81 -29.59 -5.04
C VAL A 119 -6.58 -30.63 -4.22
N GLN A 120 -7.64 -30.25 -3.48
CA GLN A 120 -8.46 -31.19 -2.71
C GLN A 120 -9.36 -32.08 -3.58
N LEU A 121 -9.56 -31.74 -4.86
CA LEU A 121 -10.31 -32.55 -5.81
C LEU A 121 -9.47 -33.73 -6.38
N PHE A 122 -8.23 -33.91 -5.91
CA PHE A 122 -7.34 -35.05 -6.20
C PHE A 122 -7.25 -36.01 -5.01
#